data_AF-A0A7K4R2H3-F1
#
_entry.id   AF-A0A7K4R2H3-F1
#
_cell.length_a   1.000
_cell.length_b   1.000
_cell.length_c   1.000
_cell.angle_alpha   90.00
_cell.angle_beta   90.00
_cell.angle_gamma   90.00
#
_symmetry.space_group_name_H-M   'P 1'
#
loop_
_entity.id
_entity.type
_entity.pdbx_description
1 polymer ?
#
loop_
_entity_poly.entity_id
_entity_poly.type
_entity_poly.pdbx_seq_one_letter_code
_entity_poly.pdbx_strand_id
1 'polypeptide(L)'
;LLSLPCVFQMDTTPESYLDLFPLDAIVYLTPDSENGKYFTCLRQRLKVYVLGGLVDESIHKQLTLQRAREQSLQTARLPIREYMVKAPNSRNYHSETLAINQVFDILCTYNETRNWPVALKAGVSSGKGYVLREIAEQ
;
A
#
# COMPACT_ATOMS: atom_id res chain seq x y z
N LEU A 1 25.49 14.42 -4.47
CA LEU A 1 25.28 12.97 -4.31
C LEU A 1 24.04 12.61 -5.10
N LEU A 2 24.23 12.33 -6.39
CA LEU A 2 23.14 11.97 -7.29
C LEU A 2 22.68 10.57 -6.88
N SER A 3 21.44 10.48 -6.40
CA SER A 3 20.71 9.24 -6.17
C SER A 3 20.84 8.37 -7.42
N LEU A 4 21.61 7.29 -7.36
CA LEU A 4 21.59 6.26 -8.39
C LEU A 4 20.15 5.75 -8.50
N PRO A 5 19.63 5.50 -9.71
CA PRO A 5 18.32 4.86 -9.85
C PRO A 5 18.38 3.52 -9.11
N CYS A 6 17.44 3.30 -8.20
CA CYS A 6 17.28 2.01 -7.55
C CYS A 6 16.95 0.99 -8.66
N VAL A 7 17.91 0.15 -9.02
CA VAL A 7 17.72 -0.90 -10.03
C VAL A 7 16.97 -2.04 -9.34
N PHE A 8 15.66 -2.11 -9.56
CA PHE A 8 14.86 -3.23 -9.10
C PHE A 8 15.04 -4.39 -10.08
N GLN A 9 15.48 -5.54 -9.56
CA GLN A 9 15.40 -6.80 -10.30
C GLN A 9 13.96 -7.32 -10.17
N MET A 10 13.33 -7.59 -11.31
CA MET A 10 11.98 -8.14 -11.37
C MET A 10 12.05 -9.54 -11.95
N ASP A 11 11.52 -10.51 -11.20
CA ASP A 11 11.30 -11.86 -11.70
C ASP A 11 9.83 -11.98 -12.16
N THR A 12 9.61 -12.70 -13.25
CA THR A 12 8.27 -12.99 -13.78
C THR A 12 8.05 -14.48 -13.80
N THR A 13 6.86 -14.91 -13.38
CA THR A 13 6.50 -16.31 -13.25
C THR A 13 5.03 -16.51 -13.64
N PRO A 14 4.67 -17.63 -14.30
CA PRO A 14 3.28 -18.02 -14.52
C PRO A 14 2.63 -18.71 -13.30
N GLU A 15 3.42 -19.12 -12.30
CA GLU A 15 2.94 -19.79 -11.11
C GLU A 15 2.15 -18.83 -10.20
N SER A 16 1.17 -19.37 -9.46
CA SER A 16 0.45 -18.60 -8.46
C SER A 16 1.36 -18.28 -7.27
N TYR A 17 1.22 -17.09 -6.69
CA TYR A 17 1.90 -16.76 -5.42
C TYR A 17 1.50 -17.71 -4.27
N LEU A 18 0.37 -18.41 -4.39
CA LEU A 18 -0.06 -19.45 -3.44
C LEU A 18 0.76 -20.73 -3.54
N ASP A 19 1.35 -21.01 -4.70
CA ASP A 19 2.20 -22.18 -4.93
C ASP A 19 3.67 -21.88 -4.58
N LEU A 20 4.06 -20.59 -4.66
CA LEU A 20 5.43 -20.12 -4.46
C LEU A 20 5.77 -19.83 -2.99
N PHE A 21 4.77 -19.45 -2.17
CA PHE A 21 5.00 -18.97 -0.82
C PHE A 21 4.05 -19.61 0.21
N PRO A 22 4.50 -19.79 1.47
CA PRO A 22 3.63 -20.23 2.54
C PRO A 22 2.46 -19.27 2.78
N LEU A 23 1.24 -19.81 2.93
CA LEU A 23 -0.01 -19.06 3.13
C LEU A 23 0.07 -18.03 4.27
N ASP A 24 0.74 -18.38 5.38
CA ASP A 24 0.90 -17.53 6.56
C ASP A 24 1.95 -16.43 6.38
N ALA A 25 2.81 -16.52 5.36
CA ALA A 25 3.76 -15.47 4.98
C ALA A 25 3.13 -14.40 4.08
N ILE A 26 2.02 -14.71 3.41
CA ILE A 26 1.41 -13.85 2.40
C ILE A 26 0.47 -12.82 3.04
N VAL A 27 0.63 -11.55 2.66
CA VAL A 27 -0.24 -10.44 3.05
C VAL A 27 -0.72 -9.73 1.79
N TYR A 28 -2.03 -9.79 1.53
CA TYR A 28 -2.64 -9.11 0.41
C TYR A 28 -2.94 -7.65 0.76
N LEU A 29 -2.40 -6.70 -0.03
CA LEU A 29 -2.65 -5.29 0.18
C LEU A 29 -3.95 -4.84 -0.50
N THR A 30 -4.84 -4.24 0.29
CA THR A 30 -6.10 -3.71 -0.21
C THR A 30 -6.54 -2.50 0.64
N PRO A 31 -7.01 -1.39 0.03
CA PRO A 31 -7.49 -0.22 0.78
C PRO A 31 -8.73 -0.53 1.63
N ASP A 32 -9.43 -1.60 1.29
CA ASP A 32 -10.66 -2.05 1.95
C ASP A 32 -10.40 -2.82 3.26
N SER A 33 -9.15 -3.16 3.58
CA SER A 33 -8.83 -3.93 4.79
C SER A 33 -9.14 -3.13 6.06
N GLU A 34 -9.91 -3.74 6.97
CA GLU A 34 -10.18 -3.17 8.30
C GLU A 34 -8.95 -3.22 9.21
N ASN A 35 -7.98 -4.06 8.84
CA ASN A 35 -6.75 -4.35 9.57
C ASN A 35 -5.66 -3.27 9.34
N GLY A 36 -5.91 -2.04 9.82
CA GLY A 36 -4.89 -0.97 9.83
C GLY A 36 -3.68 -1.27 10.73
N LYS A 37 -3.86 -2.14 11.73
CA LYS A 37 -2.82 -2.54 12.71
C LYS A 37 -1.78 -3.52 12.16
N TYR A 38 -1.96 -4.08 10.97
CA TYR A 38 -1.04 -5.07 10.42
C TYR A 38 0.00 -4.46 9.47
N PHE A 39 -0.09 -3.18 9.09
CA PHE A 39 0.98 -2.57 8.28
C PHE A 39 2.25 -2.22 9.09
N THR A 40 2.15 -2.23 10.42
CA THR A 40 3.35 -2.34 11.29
C THR A 40 4.12 -3.66 11.07
N CYS A 41 3.55 -4.65 10.36
CA CYS A 41 4.24 -5.88 9.98
C CYS A 41 5.31 -5.72 8.89
N LEU A 42 5.51 -4.55 8.28
CA LEU A 42 6.76 -4.31 7.51
C LEU A 42 8.02 -4.39 8.41
N ARG A 43 7.84 -4.51 9.72
CA ARG A 43 8.89 -4.85 10.70
C ARG A 43 9.15 -6.35 10.84
N GLN A 44 8.22 -7.22 10.43
CA GLN A 44 8.39 -8.66 10.49
C GLN A 44 9.25 -9.09 9.30
N ARG A 45 10.40 -9.72 9.59
CA ARG A 45 11.19 -10.39 8.56
C ARG A 45 10.35 -11.52 7.97
N LEU A 46 10.44 -11.74 6.64
CA LEU A 46 9.85 -12.88 5.91
C LEU A 46 8.34 -12.80 5.57
N LYS A 47 7.79 -11.60 5.31
CA LYS A 47 6.44 -11.46 4.74
C LYS A 47 6.49 -11.19 3.23
N VAL A 48 5.52 -11.73 2.51
CA VAL A 48 5.32 -11.56 1.07
C VAL A 48 4.11 -10.65 0.87
N TYR A 49 4.33 -9.46 0.32
CA TYR A 49 3.26 -8.50 0.08
C TYR A 49 2.74 -8.61 -1.35
N VAL A 50 1.45 -8.91 -1.48
CA VAL A 50 0.79 -9.01 -2.79
C VAL A 50 0.10 -7.69 -3.13
N LEU A 51 0.49 -7.10 -4.25
CA LEU A 51 -0.19 -5.97 -4.87
C LEU A 51 -1.11 -6.50 -5.98
N GLY A 52 -2.38 -6.10 -5.97
CA GLY A 52 -3.29 -6.46 -7.05
C GLY A 52 -2.89 -5.80 -8.36
N GLY A 53 -2.55 -6.60 -9.38
CA GLY A 53 -2.27 -6.16 -10.76
C GLY A 53 -3.52 -5.74 -11.55
N LEU A 54 -4.50 -5.10 -10.90
CA LEU A 54 -5.74 -4.68 -11.53
C LEU A 54 -5.55 -3.29 -12.14
N VAL A 55 -5.72 -3.19 -13.46
CA VAL A 55 -5.72 -1.93 -14.22
C VAL A 55 -7.12 -1.72 -14.77
N ASP A 56 -8.08 -1.53 -13.87
CA ASP A 56 -9.44 -1.16 -14.24
C ASP A 56 -9.61 0.36 -14.09
N GLU A 57 -10.29 0.99 -15.05
CA GLU A 57 -10.73 2.39 -14.93
C GLU A 57 -11.81 2.56 -13.84
N SER A 58 -12.44 1.46 -13.41
CA SER A 58 -13.47 1.43 -12.36
C SER A 58 -12.93 0.83 -11.05
N ILE A 59 -13.13 1.57 -9.96
CA ILE A 59 -12.80 1.10 -8.61
C ILE A 59 -13.88 0.11 -8.16
N HIS A 60 -13.60 -1.18 -8.27
CA HIS A 60 -14.40 -2.25 -7.70
C HIS A 60 -14.07 -2.42 -6.21
N LYS A 61 -14.79 -1.69 -5.35
CA LYS A 61 -14.65 -1.82 -3.88
C LYS A 61 -14.80 -3.28 -3.47
N GLN A 62 -14.01 -3.71 -2.49
CA GLN A 62 -14.02 -5.04 -1.87
C GLN A 62 -13.54 -6.19 -2.76
N LEU A 63 -13.31 -6.01 -4.06
CA LEU A 63 -12.93 -7.12 -4.96
C LEU A 63 -11.65 -7.83 -4.51
N THR A 64 -10.58 -7.08 -4.26
CA THR A 64 -9.31 -7.65 -3.81
C THR A 64 -9.39 -8.20 -2.39
N LEU A 65 -10.18 -7.57 -1.51
CA LEU A 65 -10.41 -8.07 -0.16
C LEU A 65 -11.18 -9.39 -0.17
N GLN A 66 -12.19 -9.52 -1.03
CA GLN A 66 -12.96 -10.74 -1.18
C GLN A 66 -12.07 -11.88 -1.70
N ARG A 67 -11.28 -11.64 -2.76
CA ARG A 67 -10.32 -12.64 -3.27
C ARG A 67 -9.34 -13.11 -2.19
N ALA A 68 -8.80 -12.19 -1.41
CA ALA A 68 -7.89 -12.55 -0.31
C ALA A 68 -8.61 -13.39 0.76
N ARG A 69 -9.87 -13.07 1.09
CA ARG A 69 -10.68 -13.84 2.05
C ARG A 69 -11.01 -15.24 1.54
N GLU A 70 -11.38 -15.38 0.27
CA GLU A 70 -11.65 -16.68 -0.36
C GLU A 70 -10.42 -17.60 -0.31
N GLN A 71 -9.23 -17.02 -0.37
CA GLN A 71 -7.95 -17.72 -0.26
C GLN A 71 -7.40 -17.81 1.17
N SER A 72 -8.18 -17.37 2.18
CA SER A 72 -7.77 -17.34 3.59
C SER A 72 -6.47 -16.58 3.88
N LEU A 73 -6.18 -15.54 3.09
CA LEU A 73 -4.98 -14.72 3.22
C LEU A 73 -5.12 -13.63 4.27
N GLN A 74 -4.00 -13.28 4.89
CA GLN A 74 -3.90 -12.06 5.69
C GLN A 74 -4.09 -10.84 4.78
N THR A 75 -4.76 -9.81 5.29
CA THR A 75 -4.91 -8.54 4.56
C THR A 75 -4.44 -7.37 5.38
N ALA A 76 -3.93 -6.34 4.70
CA ALA A 76 -3.54 -5.08 5.30
C ALA A 76 -3.84 -3.92 4.35
N ARG A 77 -3.96 -2.72 4.91
CA ARG A 77 -4.04 -1.46 4.15
C ARG A 77 -2.93 -0.50 4.58
N LEU A 78 -2.54 0.40 3.68
CA LEU A 78 -1.66 1.50 4.02
C LEU A 78 -2.29 2.40 5.10
N PRO A 79 -1.48 3.01 5.99
CA PRO A 79 -2.01 3.78 7.12
C PRO A 79 -2.42 5.21 6.73
N ILE A 80 -3.09 5.38 5.59
CA ILE A 80 -3.54 6.69 5.09
C ILE A 80 -4.50 7.34 6.11
N ARG A 81 -5.43 6.56 6.68
CA ARG A 81 -6.44 7.06 7.64
C ARG A 81 -5.82 7.55 8.95
N GLU A 82 -4.69 6.95 9.33
CA GLU A 82 -3.97 7.26 10.57
C GLU A 82 -3.13 8.53 10.43
N TYR A 83 -2.44 8.70 9.29
CA TYR A 83 -1.45 9.78 9.10
C TYR A 83 -1.94 10.93 8.21
N MET A 84 -3.04 10.77 7.48
CA MET A 84 -3.53 11.77 6.53
C MET A 84 -4.97 12.19 6.82
N VAL A 85 -5.29 13.42 6.45
CA VAL A 85 -6.62 14.01 6.54
C VAL A 85 -7.09 14.46 5.18
N LYS A 86 -8.41 14.50 5.01
CA LYS A 86 -9.06 14.98 3.80
C LYS A 86 -8.74 16.46 3.60
N ALA A 87 -8.17 16.78 2.44
CA ALA A 87 -7.87 18.15 2.06
C ALA A 87 -8.98 18.70 1.17
N PRO A 88 -9.48 19.93 1.43
CA PRO A 88 -10.39 20.59 0.52
C PRO A 88 -9.83 20.61 -0.90
N ASN A 89 -10.63 20.19 -1.88
CA ASN A 89 -10.25 20.27 -3.28
C ASN A 89 -11.47 20.56 -4.16
N SER A 90 -11.22 21.12 -5.34
CA SER A 90 -12.25 21.58 -6.28
C SER A 90 -13.21 20.48 -6.76
N ARG A 91 -12.82 19.20 -6.64
CA ARG A 91 -13.62 18.06 -7.11
C ARG A 91 -14.33 17.32 -5.96
N ASN A 92 -14.14 17.75 -4.70
CA ASN A 92 -14.56 17.03 -3.50
C ASN A 92 -14.19 15.52 -3.55
N TYR A 93 -13.06 15.20 -4.17
CA TYR A 93 -12.63 13.83 -4.45
C TYR A 93 -11.58 13.40 -3.45
N HIS A 94 -11.83 12.30 -2.74
CA HIS A 94 -10.90 11.71 -1.78
C HIS A 94 -10.83 10.21 -2.01
N SER A 95 -9.65 9.69 -2.33
CA SER A 95 -9.47 8.26 -2.61
C SER A 95 -8.24 7.69 -1.90
N GLU A 96 -8.47 6.61 -1.15
CA GLU A 96 -7.42 5.79 -0.53
C GLU A 96 -6.89 4.71 -1.50
N THR A 97 -7.55 4.54 -2.65
CA THR A 97 -7.11 3.62 -3.71
C THR A 97 -5.99 4.29 -4.50
N LEU A 98 -4.81 3.69 -4.44
CA LEU A 98 -3.59 4.17 -5.09
C LEU A 98 -3.23 3.28 -6.28
N ALA A 99 -2.54 3.85 -7.28
CA ALA A 99 -1.97 3.06 -8.36
C ALA A 99 -0.81 2.18 -7.85
N ILE A 100 -0.49 1.11 -8.58
CA ILE A 100 0.54 0.13 -8.16
C ILE A 100 1.89 0.80 -7.91
N ASN A 101 2.32 1.71 -8.80
CA ASN A 101 3.56 2.45 -8.63
C ASN A 101 3.54 3.33 -7.37
N GLN A 102 2.42 3.98 -7.06
CA GLN A 102 2.28 4.78 -5.84
C GLN A 102 2.39 3.93 -4.57
N VAL A 103 1.78 2.75 -4.57
CA VAL A 103 1.92 1.81 -3.45
C VAL A 103 3.37 1.37 -3.34
N PHE A 104 3.99 0.98 -4.44
CA PHE A 104 5.40 0.55 -4.49
C PHE A 104 6.34 1.62 -3.92
N ASP A 105 6.22 2.88 -4.37
CA ASP A 105 7.02 4.01 -3.88
C ASP A 105 6.88 4.20 -2.35
N ILE A 106 5.65 4.05 -1.82
CA ILE A 106 5.39 4.11 -0.38
C ILE A 106 6.12 2.98 0.36
N LEU A 107 6.05 1.74 -0.15
CA LEU A 107 6.70 0.59 0.50
C LEU A 107 8.22 0.71 0.48
N CYS A 108 8.80 1.09 -0.65
CA CYS A 108 10.24 1.32 -0.78
C CYS A 108 10.71 2.43 0.17
N THR A 109 10.04 3.59 0.13
CA THR A 109 10.38 4.72 0.99
C THR A 109 10.25 4.36 2.47
N TYR A 110 9.21 3.61 2.86
CA TYR A 110 9.07 3.16 4.24
C TYR A 110 10.15 2.13 4.62
N ASN A 111 10.52 1.23 3.72
CA ASN A 111 11.57 0.25 3.99
C ASN A 111 12.93 0.93 4.29
N GLU A 112 13.23 2.02 3.59
CA GLU A 112 14.44 2.82 3.77
C GLU A 112 14.36 3.72 5.02
N THR A 113 13.26 4.46 5.17
CA THR A 113 13.16 5.54 6.18
C THR A 113 12.52 5.11 7.49
N ARG A 114 11.75 4.02 7.47
CA ARG A 114 10.89 3.55 8.57
C ARG A 114 9.92 4.63 9.09
N ASN A 115 9.57 5.60 8.24
CA ASN A 115 8.76 6.76 8.59
C ASN A 115 7.52 6.86 7.68
N TRP A 116 6.33 6.68 8.26
CA TRP A 116 5.06 6.72 7.52
C TRP A 116 4.75 8.07 6.89
N PRO A 117 4.86 9.22 7.59
CA PRO A 117 4.71 10.53 6.97
C PRO A 117 5.58 10.73 5.72
N VAL A 118 6.86 10.36 5.77
CA VAL A 118 7.77 10.48 4.62
C VAL A 118 7.34 9.55 3.48
N ALA A 119 7.03 8.29 3.79
CA ALA A 119 6.58 7.30 2.81
C ALA A 119 5.27 7.68 2.12
N LEU A 120 4.25 8.08 2.89
CA LEU A 120 2.97 8.50 2.35
C LEU A 120 3.10 9.76 1.50
N LYS A 121 3.96 10.71 1.88
CA LYS A 121 4.26 11.89 1.06
C LYS A 121 4.90 11.53 -0.28
N ALA A 122 5.65 10.43 -0.36
CA ALA A 122 6.30 9.99 -1.59
C ALA A 122 5.29 9.45 -2.62
N GLY A 123 4.30 8.63 -2.22
CA GLY A 123 3.38 8.00 -3.18
C GLY A 123 1.95 8.58 -3.22
N VAL A 124 1.46 9.23 -2.16
CA VAL A 124 0.11 9.82 -2.16
C VAL A 124 0.15 11.19 -2.84
N SER A 125 -0.28 11.24 -4.09
CA SER A 125 -0.32 12.49 -4.86
C SER A 125 -1.44 13.43 -4.38
N SER A 126 -1.26 14.74 -4.59
CA SER A 126 -2.24 15.77 -4.22
C SER A 126 -3.63 15.55 -4.83
N GLY A 127 -3.69 14.94 -6.03
CA GLY A 127 -4.94 14.57 -6.70
C GLY A 127 -5.79 13.53 -5.97
N LYS A 128 -5.25 12.85 -4.94
CA LYS A 128 -6.00 11.91 -4.09
C LYS A 128 -6.83 12.61 -3.01
N GLY A 129 -6.64 13.91 -2.79
CA GLY A 129 -7.41 14.70 -1.83
C GLY A 129 -7.05 14.44 -0.37
N TYR A 130 -5.85 13.96 -0.11
CA TYR A 130 -5.33 13.73 1.25
C TYR A 130 -4.03 14.52 1.46
N VAL A 131 -3.87 15.10 2.64
CA VAL A 131 -2.64 15.75 3.11
C VAL A 131 -2.22 15.14 4.45
N LEU A 132 -0.93 15.19 4.76
CA LEU A 132 -0.45 14.74 6.06
C LEU A 132 -1.15 15.53 7.17
N ARG A 133 -1.55 14.81 8.23
CA ARG A 133 -2.02 15.43 9.46
C ARG A 133 -0.87 16.25 10.04
N GLU A 134 -1.11 17.51 10.35
CA GLU A 134 -0.21 18.29 11.20
C GLU A 134 -0.18 17.62 12.57
N ILE A 135 0.96 17.04 12.92
CA ILE A 135 1.19 16.59 14.29
C ILE A 135 1.62 17.86 15.01
N ALA A 136 0.76 18.40 15.88
CA ALA A 136 1.21 19.38 16.85
C ALA A 136 2.32 18.69 17.66
N GLU A 137 3.56 19.13 17.46
CA GLU A 137 4.67 18.71 18.32
C GLU A 137 4.28 19.06 19.76
N GLN A 138 4.25 18.05 20.62
CA GLN A 138 3.95 18.15 22.03
C GLN A 138 5.16 17.70 22.82
#